data_AF-Q71BM1-F1
#
_entry.id   AF-Q71BM1-F1
#
_cell.length_a   1.000
_cell.length_b   1.000
_cell.length_c   1.000
_cell.angle_alpha   90.00
_cell.angle_beta   90.00
_cell.angle_gamma   90.00
#
_symmetry.space_group_name_H-M   'P 1'
#
loop_
_entity.id
_entity.type
_entity.pdbx_description
1 polymer ?
#
loop_
_entity_poly.entity_id
_entity_poly.type
_entity_poly.pdbx_seq_one_letter_code
_entity_poly.pdbx_strand_id
1 'polypeptide(L)'
;SCQDVLLSSAPRGPQFPFTGVDDRESWPSVFYNRTCQCSGNFMGFNCGNCKFGFGGPNCTERRLLVRRNIFDLSISEKDKFLAYLTLAKHTVSTDYVIPTGTYSQMNNGTTPMFNDVNIYDLFVWMHYYVSRDTLLGGSEIW
;
A
#
# COMPACT_ATOMS: atom_id res chain seq x y z
N SER A 1 17.44 -8.50 -3.21
CA SER A 1 17.40 -9.33 -4.44
C SER A 1 15.96 -9.43 -4.93
N CYS A 2 15.73 -9.78 -6.21
CA CYS A 2 14.39 -10.08 -6.72
C CYS A 2 14.08 -11.56 -6.47
N GLN A 3 13.03 -11.87 -5.72
CA GLN A 3 12.66 -13.23 -5.31
C GLN A 3 11.18 -13.51 -5.56
N ASP A 4 10.79 -14.79 -5.60
CA ASP A 4 9.38 -15.18 -5.72
C ASP A 4 8.58 -14.76 -4.48
N VAL A 5 7.31 -14.41 -4.69
CA VAL A 5 6.40 -14.06 -3.60
C VAL A 5 6.09 -15.29 -2.75
N LEU A 6 6.08 -15.11 -1.43
CA LEU A 6 5.66 -16.14 -0.49
C LEU A 6 4.20 -15.92 -0.12
N LEU A 7 3.33 -16.83 -0.57
CA LEU A 7 1.88 -16.77 -0.32
C LEU A 7 1.52 -17.53 0.95
N SER A 8 0.47 -17.08 1.63
CA SER A 8 -0.06 -17.77 2.81
C SER A 8 -0.68 -19.11 2.40
N SER A 9 -0.33 -20.18 3.13
CA SER A 9 -0.95 -21.50 3.00
C SER A 9 -2.08 -21.74 4.02
N ALA A 10 -2.48 -20.70 4.76
CA ALA A 10 -3.54 -20.80 5.76
C ALA A 10 -4.90 -21.08 5.07
N PRO A 11 -5.77 -21.89 5.68
CA PRO A 11 -7.09 -22.18 5.11
C PRO A 11 -7.96 -20.92 5.08
N ARG A 12 -8.74 -20.77 4.01
CA ARG A 12 -9.73 -19.69 3.90
C ARG A 12 -10.96 -20.02 4.75
N GLY A 13 -11.55 -18.99 5.36
CA GLY A 13 -12.81 -19.13 6.08
C GLY A 13 -13.97 -19.44 5.13
N PRO A 14 -15.00 -20.19 5.57
CA PRO A 14 -16.13 -20.56 4.73
C PRO A 14 -17.03 -19.38 4.34
N GLN A 15 -16.81 -18.19 4.91
CA GLN A 15 -17.62 -16.98 4.67
C GLN A 15 -17.44 -16.41 3.25
N PHE A 16 -16.36 -16.77 2.56
CA PHE A 16 -16.11 -16.38 1.18
C PHE A 16 -16.14 -17.63 0.28
N PRO A 17 -17.30 -17.98 -0.30
CA PRO A 17 -17.48 -19.22 -1.04
C PRO A 17 -16.98 -19.14 -2.50
N PHE A 18 -16.37 -18.03 -2.90
CA PHE A 18 -15.89 -17.82 -4.27
C PHE A 18 -14.38 -18.12 -4.39
N THR A 19 -13.91 -18.35 -5.61
CA THR A 19 -12.48 -18.55 -5.91
C THR A 19 -12.17 -18.03 -7.30
N GLY A 20 -11.07 -17.30 -7.43
CA GLY A 20 -10.62 -16.72 -8.69
C GLY A 20 -11.52 -15.60 -9.21
N VAL A 21 -12.28 -14.94 -8.34
CA VAL A 21 -13.20 -13.86 -8.70
C VAL A 21 -12.73 -12.49 -8.20
N ASP A 22 -11.73 -12.47 -7.32
CA ASP A 22 -11.24 -11.25 -6.70
C ASP A 22 -9.71 -11.14 -6.82
N ASP A 23 -9.23 -10.00 -7.33
CA ASP A 23 -7.80 -9.72 -7.53
C ASP A 23 -7.00 -9.75 -6.21
N ARG A 24 -7.69 -9.66 -5.06
CA ARG A 24 -7.09 -9.69 -3.72
C ARG A 24 -6.84 -11.11 -3.21
N GLU A 25 -7.38 -12.13 -3.88
CA GLU A 25 -7.12 -13.53 -3.52
C GLU A 25 -5.63 -13.86 -3.67
N SER A 26 -5.04 -14.43 -2.62
CA SER A 26 -3.61 -14.77 -2.59
C SER A 26 -2.70 -13.58 -2.94
N TRP A 27 -3.08 -12.38 -2.49
CA TRP A 27 -2.32 -11.16 -2.74
C TRP A 27 -0.81 -11.32 -2.49
N PRO A 28 0.07 -10.87 -3.40
CA PRO A 28 -0.20 -10.06 -4.61
C PRO A 28 -0.20 -10.87 -5.93
N SER A 29 -0.44 -12.18 -5.90
CA SER A 29 -0.09 -13.09 -7.00
C SER A 29 -0.77 -12.82 -8.34
N VAL A 30 -1.92 -12.15 -8.34
CA VAL A 30 -2.63 -11.76 -9.57
C VAL A 30 -1.82 -10.75 -10.38
N PHE A 31 -1.10 -9.84 -9.72
CA PHE A 31 -0.31 -8.81 -10.39
C PHE A 31 1.17 -9.17 -10.50
N TYR A 32 1.75 -9.73 -9.44
CA TYR A 32 3.19 -10.00 -9.35
C TYR A 32 3.48 -11.34 -8.71
N ASN A 33 4.36 -12.12 -9.34
CA ASN A 33 4.89 -13.36 -8.79
C ASN A 33 6.29 -13.19 -8.16
N ARG A 34 6.93 -12.03 -8.34
CA ARG A 34 8.25 -11.71 -7.78
C ARG A 34 8.30 -10.30 -7.21
N THR A 35 9.00 -10.14 -6.08
CA THR A 35 9.19 -8.83 -5.41
C THR A 35 10.61 -8.68 -4.88
N CYS A 36 10.96 -7.44 -4.51
CA CYS A 36 12.23 -7.15 -3.85
C CYS A 36 12.24 -7.71 -2.42
N GLN A 37 13.22 -8.57 -2.12
CA GLN A 37 13.57 -8.94 -0.76
C GLN A 37 14.82 -8.19 -0.31
N CYS A 38 14.67 -7.37 0.73
CA CYS A 38 15.73 -6.53 1.25
C CYS A 38 16.53 -7.22 2.37
N SER A 39 17.82 -6.95 2.42
CA SER A 39 18.75 -7.53 3.40
C SER A 39 18.91 -6.63 4.62
N GLY A 40 19.21 -7.21 5.78
CA GLY A 40 19.51 -6.45 7.00
C GLY A 40 18.38 -5.48 7.40
N ASN A 41 18.73 -4.19 7.57
CA ASN A 41 17.79 -3.13 7.95
C ASN A 41 17.25 -2.29 6.79
N PHE A 42 17.51 -2.69 5.54
CA PHE A 42 16.94 -2.04 4.37
C PHE A 42 15.47 -2.48 4.15
N MET A 43 14.66 -1.60 3.54
CA MET A 43 13.25 -1.80 3.20
C MET A 43 12.85 -0.95 1.98
N GLY A 44 11.57 -0.99 1.61
CA GLY A 44 11.00 -0.20 0.51
C GLY A 44 10.84 -1.06 -0.74
N PHE A 45 10.09 -0.55 -1.72
CA PHE A 45 9.77 -1.29 -2.94
C PHE A 45 11.02 -1.66 -3.77
N ASN A 46 12.11 -0.89 -3.62
CA ASN A 46 13.40 -1.10 -4.28
C ASN A 46 14.56 -1.33 -3.29
N CYS A 47 14.29 -1.55 -2.00
CA CYS A 47 15.29 -1.65 -0.93
C CYS A 47 16.14 -0.40 -0.68
N GLY A 48 15.73 0.78 -1.16
CA GLY A 48 16.44 2.06 -0.97
C GLY A 48 16.16 2.78 0.35
N ASN A 49 15.22 2.29 1.17
CA ASN A 49 14.83 2.90 2.43
C ASN A 49 15.28 2.06 3.62
N CYS A 50 15.13 2.59 4.84
CA CYS A 50 15.44 1.89 6.08
C CYS A 50 14.18 1.42 6.81
N LYS A 51 14.23 0.24 7.43
CA LYS A 51 13.18 -0.30 8.29
C LYS A 51 12.71 0.74 9.31
N PHE A 52 11.43 0.68 9.68
CA PHE A 52 10.90 1.53 10.75
C PHE A 52 11.77 1.44 12.01
N GLY A 53 12.16 2.59 12.55
CA GLY A 53 13.07 2.69 13.69
C GLY A 53 14.57 2.76 13.31
N PHE A 54 14.90 2.72 12.02
CA PHE A 54 16.27 2.87 11.52
C PHE A 54 16.40 4.06 10.56
N GLY A 55 17.60 4.59 10.44
CA GLY A 55 17.95 5.66 9.51
C GLY A 55 19.44 5.70 9.19
N GLY A 56 19.84 6.78 8.53
CA GLY A 56 21.19 6.94 7.98
C GLY A 56 21.33 6.23 6.62
N PRO A 57 22.40 6.53 5.87
CA PRO A 57 22.61 5.97 4.52
C PRO A 57 22.77 4.43 4.53
N ASN A 58 23.19 3.85 5.66
CA ASN A 58 23.40 2.41 5.83
C ASN A 58 22.35 1.73 6.72
N CYS A 59 21.29 2.43 7.13
CA CYS A 59 20.23 1.89 7.99
C CYS A 59 20.70 1.34 9.35
N THR A 60 21.78 1.91 9.89
CA THR A 60 22.38 1.52 11.17
C THR A 60 22.02 2.46 12.32
N GLU A 61 21.57 3.68 12.02
CA GLU A 61 21.20 4.65 13.06
C GLU A 61 19.84 4.29 13.63
N ARG A 62 19.74 4.13 14.95
CA ARG A 62 18.44 3.92 15.61
C ARG A 62 17.69 5.24 15.73
N ARG A 63 16.40 5.22 15.38
CA ARG A 63 15.49 6.36 15.49
C ARG A 63 14.28 5.96 16.33
N LEU A 64 14.04 6.69 17.42
CA LEU A 64 12.84 6.54 18.24
C LEU A 64 11.87 7.67 17.91
N LEU A 65 10.64 7.30 17.53
CA LEU A 65 9.53 8.24 17.36
C LEU A 65 8.45 7.91 18.38
N VAL A 66 7.95 8.93 19.08
CA VAL A 66 6.90 8.78 20.10
C VAL A 66 5.59 9.32 19.55
N ARG A 67 4.58 8.45 19.44
CA ARG A 67 3.20 8.86 19.13
C ARG A 67 2.56 9.40 20.42
N ARG A 68 2.29 10.71 20.44
CA ARG A 68 1.68 11.41 21.58
C ARG A 68 0.17 11.55 21.37
N ASN A 69 -0.56 11.75 22.46
CA ASN A 69 -1.96 12.14 22.39
C ASN A 69 -2.07 13.52 21.72
N ILE A 70 -2.99 13.66 20.76
CA ILE A 70 -3.20 14.91 20.02
C ILE A 70 -3.60 16.06 20.95
N PHE A 71 -4.30 15.78 22.05
CA PHE A 71 -4.74 16.81 23.00
C PHE A 71 -3.58 17.40 23.80
N ASP A 72 -2.52 16.62 24.04
CA ASP A 72 -1.34 17.00 24.80
C ASP A 72 -0.31 17.80 23.96
N LEU A 73 -0.57 17.99 22.67
CA LEU A 73 0.29 18.78 21.80
C LEU A 73 0.11 20.29 22.03
N SER A 74 1.20 21.04 21.88
CA SER A 74 1.16 22.50 21.84
C SER A 74 0.38 23.00 20.62
N ILE A 75 0.01 24.28 20.60
CA ILE A 75 -0.70 24.89 19.47
C ILE A 75 0.15 24.77 18.19
N SER A 76 1.44 25.10 18.25
CA SER A 76 2.32 25.01 17.09
C SER A 76 2.55 23.58 16.59
N GLU A 77 2.54 22.59 17.49
CA GLU A 77 2.60 21.17 17.11
C GLU A 77 1.31 20.73 16.39
N LYS A 78 0.14 21.18 16.86
CA LYS A 78 -1.16 20.91 16.22
C LYS A 78 -1.24 21.56 14.84
N ASP A 79 -0.83 22.82 14.73
CA ASP A 79 -0.81 23.54 13.45
C ASP A 79 0.11 22.87 12.44
N LYS A 80 1.31 22.45 12.88
CA LYS A 80 2.26 21.69 12.04
C LYS A 80 1.68 20.34 11.59
N PHE A 81 1.00 19.63 12.49
CA PHE A 81 0.35 18.36 12.16
C PHE A 81 -0.73 18.55 11.09
N LEU A 82 -1.62 19.53 11.27
CA LEU A 82 -2.65 19.87 10.29
C LEU A 82 -2.06 20.30 8.96
N ALA A 83 -1.03 21.16 8.97
CA ALA A 83 -0.36 21.60 7.75
C ALA A 83 0.26 20.43 6.97
N TYR A 84 0.83 19.43 7.64
CA TYR A 84 1.35 18.24 6.96
C TYR A 84 0.28 17.28 6.45
N LEU A 85 -0.89 17.18 7.10
CA LEU A 85 -2.03 16.46 6.54
C LEU A 85 -2.53 17.15 5.26
N THR A 86 -2.66 18.47 5.28
CA THR A 86 -3.01 19.26 4.08
C THR A 86 -1.97 19.08 2.98
N LEU A 87 -0.68 19.16 3.32
CA LEU A 87 0.40 18.92 2.35
C LEU A 87 0.30 17.53 1.73
N ALA A 88 0.07 16.48 2.53
CA ALA A 88 -0.09 15.11 2.04
C ALA A 88 -1.30 14.96 1.09
N LYS A 89 -2.40 15.70 1.34
CA LYS A 89 -3.58 15.71 0.47
C LYS A 89 -3.32 16.41 -0.88
N HIS A 90 -2.36 17.32 -0.94
CA HIS A 90 -2.03 18.07 -2.16
C HIS A 90 -0.73 17.63 -2.85
N THR A 91 -0.01 16.65 -2.28
CA THR A 91 1.24 16.13 -2.85
C THR A 91 0.99 14.81 -3.55
N VAL A 92 1.18 14.76 -4.87
CA VAL A 92 1.13 13.52 -5.67
C VAL A 92 2.23 12.57 -5.20
N SER A 93 1.90 11.29 -5.03
CA SER A 93 2.87 10.26 -4.67
C SER A 93 3.85 10.04 -5.82
N THR A 94 5.14 10.01 -5.52
CA THR A 94 6.20 9.68 -6.49
C THR A 94 6.41 8.18 -6.63
N ASP A 95 5.95 7.41 -5.65
CA ASP A 95 6.30 6.00 -5.49
C ASP A 95 5.13 5.07 -5.84
N TYR A 96 3.89 5.56 -5.75
CA TYR A 96 2.69 4.75 -5.91
C TYR A 96 1.66 5.43 -6.82
N VAL A 97 1.00 4.59 -7.61
CA VAL A 97 -0.20 4.89 -8.38
C VAL A 97 -1.30 3.90 -7.97
N ILE A 98 -2.56 4.24 -8.23
CA ILE A 98 -3.69 3.36 -7.89
C ILE A 98 -4.29 2.74 -9.16
N PRO A 99 -4.66 1.45 -9.13
CA PRO A 99 -5.39 0.85 -10.24
C PRO A 99 -6.81 1.43 -10.32
N THR A 100 -7.26 1.69 -11.54
CA THR A 100 -8.61 2.19 -11.84
C THR A 100 -9.52 1.15 -12.48
N GLY A 101 -9.00 -0.07 -12.72
CA GLY A 101 -9.71 -1.23 -13.25
C GLY A 101 -9.29 -2.53 -12.55
N THR A 102 -10.08 -3.59 -12.72
CA THR A 102 -9.70 -4.95 -12.28
C THR A 102 -8.60 -5.48 -13.18
N TYR A 103 -7.89 -6.52 -12.73
CA TYR A 103 -6.89 -7.18 -13.57
C TYR A 103 -7.46 -7.66 -14.91
N SER A 104 -8.72 -8.14 -14.90
CA SER A 104 -9.44 -8.53 -16.11
C SER A 104 -9.72 -7.32 -17.03
N GLN A 105 -10.13 -6.17 -16.49
CA GLN A 105 -10.34 -4.95 -17.28
C GLN A 105 -9.02 -4.43 -17.87
N MET A 106 -7.90 -4.67 -17.19
CA MET A 106 -6.55 -4.37 -17.70
C MET A 106 -6.06 -5.36 -18.79
N ASN A 107 -6.95 -6.17 -19.36
CA ASN A 107 -6.62 -7.23 -20.32
C ASN A 107 -5.50 -8.16 -19.79
N ASN A 108 -5.67 -8.64 -18.55
CA ASN A 108 -4.68 -9.47 -17.85
C ASN A 108 -3.30 -8.79 -17.78
N GLY A 109 -3.30 -7.48 -17.53
CA GLY A 109 -2.10 -6.66 -17.34
C GLY A 109 -1.46 -6.11 -18.60
N THR A 110 -1.94 -6.44 -19.82
CA THR A 110 -1.35 -5.85 -21.04
C THR A 110 -1.78 -4.41 -21.28
N THR A 111 -2.91 -4.00 -20.71
CA THR A 111 -3.47 -2.65 -20.82
C THR A 111 -3.52 -2.03 -19.43
N PRO A 112 -2.40 -1.46 -18.93
CA PRO A 112 -2.34 -0.94 -17.57
C PRO A 112 -3.32 0.21 -17.38
N MET A 113 -4.12 0.14 -16.31
CA MET A 113 -5.09 1.18 -15.93
C MET A 113 -4.74 1.71 -14.55
N PHE A 114 -3.94 2.77 -14.51
CA PHE A 114 -3.49 3.40 -13.27
C PHE A 114 -3.63 4.91 -13.34
N ASN A 115 -3.92 5.52 -12.19
CA ASN A 115 -3.93 6.97 -12.03
C ASN A 115 -2.98 7.40 -10.92
N ASP A 116 -2.43 8.60 -11.08
CA ASP A 116 -1.73 9.31 -10.02
C ASP A 116 -2.66 9.51 -8.82
N VAL A 117 -2.07 9.47 -7.63
CA VAL A 117 -2.78 9.64 -6.36
C VAL A 117 -1.95 10.51 -5.43
N ASN A 118 -2.59 11.35 -4.62
CA ASN A 118 -1.87 12.06 -3.55
C ASN A 118 -1.63 11.15 -2.34
N ILE A 119 -0.69 11.53 -1.48
CA ILE A 119 -0.25 10.71 -0.33
C ILE A 119 -1.42 10.37 0.59
N TYR A 120 -2.32 11.33 0.86
CA TYR A 120 -3.45 11.10 1.74
C TYR A 120 -4.52 10.20 1.10
N ASP A 121 -4.82 10.41 -0.18
CA ASP A 121 -5.79 9.58 -0.90
C ASP A 121 -5.29 8.17 -1.17
N LEU A 122 -3.98 7.95 -1.26
CA LEU A 122 -3.41 6.60 -1.28
C LEU A 122 -3.76 5.86 0.01
N PHE A 123 -3.63 6.52 1.17
CA PHE A 123 -4.02 5.95 2.46
C PHE A 123 -5.51 5.60 2.51
N VAL A 124 -6.37 6.49 2.02
CA VAL A 124 -7.83 6.24 1.92
C VAL A 124 -8.15 5.12 0.93
N TRP A 125 -7.51 5.13 -0.23
CA TRP A 125 -7.73 4.16 -1.30
C TRP A 125 -7.33 2.75 -0.87
N MET A 126 -6.21 2.58 -0.16
CA MET A 126 -5.83 1.28 0.40
C MET A 126 -6.93 0.71 1.31
N HIS A 127 -7.50 1.55 2.18
CA HIS A 127 -8.61 1.14 3.04
C HIS A 127 -9.83 0.73 2.20
N TYR A 128 -10.24 1.56 1.25
CA TYR A 128 -11.33 1.24 0.32
C TYR A 128 -11.08 -0.09 -0.42
N TYR A 129 -9.87 -0.30 -0.94
CA TYR A 129 -9.52 -1.47 -1.73
C TYR A 129 -9.57 -2.76 -0.90
N VAL A 130 -9.17 -2.73 0.37
CA VAL A 130 -9.28 -3.92 1.24
C VAL A 130 -10.70 -4.15 1.76
N SER A 131 -11.53 -3.10 1.84
CA SER A 131 -12.88 -3.18 2.42
C SER A 131 -14.03 -3.27 1.40
N ARG A 132 -13.77 -3.03 0.11
CA ARG A 132 -14.80 -3.09 -0.94
C ARG A 132 -15.32 -4.51 -1.17
N ASP A 133 -16.53 -4.59 -1.69
CA ASP A 133 -17.14 -5.84 -2.11
C ASP A 133 -16.41 -6.46 -3.31
N THR A 134 -16.48 -7.78 -3.40
CA THR A 134 -16.06 -8.55 -4.58
C THR A 134 -17.03 -8.32 -5.72
N LEU A 135 -16.50 -8.02 -6.89
CA LEU A 135 -17.26 -7.72 -8.09
C LEU A 135 -17.62 -9.00 -8.85
N LEU A 136 -18.86 -9.46 -8.73
CA LEU A 136 -19.33 -10.68 -9.38
C LEU A 136 -20.08 -10.36 -10.69
N GLY A 137 -19.33 -10.13 -11.78
CA GLY A 137 -19.87 -10.00 -13.15
C GLY A 137 -20.74 -8.76 -13.41
N GLY A 138 -20.46 -8.02 -14.48
CA GLY A 138 -21.27 -6.85 -14.90
C GLY A 138 -21.18 -5.61 -14.00
N SER A 139 -20.35 -5.65 -12.97
CA SER A 139 -20.09 -4.54 -12.05
C SER A 139 -18.77 -3.84 -12.40
N GLU A 140 -18.80 -2.51 -12.46
CA GLU A 140 -17.61 -1.68 -12.71
C GLU A 140 -16.98 -1.21 -11.40
N ILE A 141 -15.68 -0.94 -11.45
CA ILE A 141 -15.01 -0.17 -10.41
C ILE A 141 -15.29 1.28 -10.80
N TRP A 142 -16.22 1.91 -10.08
CA TRP A 142 -16.74 3.29 -10.29
C TRP A 142 -17.93 3.42 -11.23
#